data_AF-A0A9D4M897-F1
#
_entry.id   AF-A0A9D4M897-F1
#
_cell.length_a   1.000
_cell.length_b   1.000
_cell.length_c   1.000
_cell.angle_alpha   90.00
_cell.angle_beta   90.00
_cell.angle_gamma   90.00
#
_symmetry.space_group_name_H-M   'P 1'
#
loop_
_entity.id
_entity.type
_entity.pdbx_description
1 polymer ?
#
loop_
_entity_poly.entity_id
_entity_poly.type
_entity_poly.pdbx_seq_one_letter_code
_entity_poly.pdbx_strand_id
1 'polypeptide(L)'
;MLTKPRITQKRASPYFHCEAIKTIETLEKQLHQTNTNDTTDIENEITLKKQILDGIYHTHLNGIILRARAQHVEHNEKNTKYFANIEKRRSEQKTVHKLVVNGKDITNRTEILEEQRLFFETLYKRKNVENNTLFKNTHHALNQEEKQLCDGLLNEYECGLALKEMQNNKSPGSDGITIEFYKIFWNEIKTHLINSLNYSFNNENLTTLQKQGIISLIPKPGKNLESLSNWHPIS
;
A
#
# COMPACT_ATOMS: atom_id res chain seq x y z
N MET A 1 -14.42 1.37 23.33
CA MET A 1 -13.08 0.85 22.99
C MET A 1 -12.35 1.93 22.21
N LEU A 2 -11.26 2.44 22.76
CA LEU A 2 -10.54 3.63 22.29
C LEU A 2 -10.00 3.41 20.86
N THR A 3 -10.55 4.14 19.90
CA THR A 3 -10.02 4.22 18.53
C THR A 3 -8.64 4.86 18.59
N LYS A 4 -7.60 4.03 18.55
CA LYS A 4 -6.23 4.53 18.35
C LYS A 4 -6.20 5.30 17.02
N PRO A 5 -5.73 6.56 17.01
CA PRO A 5 -5.59 7.31 15.78
C PRO A 5 -4.64 6.55 14.86
N ARG A 6 -5.08 6.40 13.62
CA ARG A 6 -4.32 5.83 12.50
C ARG A 6 -2.93 6.47 12.50
N ILE A 7 -1.89 5.67 12.74
CA ILE A 7 -0.53 6.07 12.35
C ILE A 7 -0.51 5.95 10.83
N THR A 8 -1.14 6.91 10.16
CA THR A 8 -0.71 7.26 8.82
C THR A 8 0.76 7.63 8.98
N GLN A 9 1.68 6.92 8.31
CA GLN A 9 2.92 7.56 7.89
C GLN A 9 2.48 8.93 7.36
N LYS A 10 2.79 9.99 8.11
CA LYS A 10 2.37 11.33 7.74
C LYS A 10 2.93 11.49 6.34
N ARG A 11 2.03 11.57 5.33
CA ARG A 11 2.36 12.18 4.04
C ARG A 11 3.18 13.40 4.42
N ALA A 12 4.38 13.59 3.86
CA ALA A 12 5.18 14.78 4.12
C ALA A 12 4.21 15.96 4.04
N SER A 13 3.90 16.52 5.22
CA SER A 13 2.73 17.39 5.34
C SER A 13 3.02 18.58 4.43
N PRO A 14 2.05 19.06 3.63
CA PRO A 14 2.19 20.33 2.89
C PRO A 14 2.76 21.44 3.78
N TYR A 15 2.53 21.33 5.09
CA TYR A 15 3.11 22.14 6.15
C TYR A 15 4.65 22.21 6.15
N PHE A 16 5.36 21.08 6.15
CA PHE A 16 6.84 21.06 6.24
C PHE A 16 7.49 21.66 4.98
N HIS A 17 6.83 21.47 3.85
CA HIS A 17 7.25 22.05 2.58
C HIS A 17 7.11 23.57 2.57
N CYS A 18 5.94 24.09 2.98
CA CYS A 18 5.71 25.53 3.09
C CYS A 18 6.61 26.20 4.12
N GLU A 19 6.92 25.52 5.23
CA GLU A 19 7.82 26.02 6.27
C GLU A 19 9.27 26.10 5.79
N ALA A 20 9.76 25.09 5.06
CA ALA A 20 11.10 25.08 4.47
C ALA A 20 11.27 26.21 3.43
N ILE A 21 10.28 26.43 2.57
CA ILE A 21 10.29 27.53 1.58
C ILE A 21 10.34 28.89 2.29
N LYS A 22 9.44 29.13 3.26
CA LYS A 22 9.41 30.39 4.02
C LYS A 22 10.74 30.67 4.74
N THR A 23 11.38 29.63 5.26
CA THR A 23 12.69 29.76 5.93
C THR A 23 13.77 30.19 4.93
N ILE A 24 13.81 29.56 3.75
CA ILE A 24 14.75 29.94 2.66
C ILE A 24 14.51 31.39 2.23
N GLU A 25 13.26 31.78 1.99
CA GLU A 25 12.91 33.16 1.60
C GLU A 25 13.33 34.19 2.67
N THR A 26 13.29 33.82 3.94
CA THR A 26 13.71 34.69 5.05
C THR A 26 15.22 34.83 5.09
N LEU A 27 15.97 33.72 4.94
CA LEU A 27 17.43 33.72 4.88
C LEU A 27 17.95 34.47 3.65
N GLU A 28 17.31 34.32 2.48
CA GLU A 28 17.66 35.07 1.27
C GLU A 28 17.43 36.59 1.44
N LYS A 29 16.36 36.99 2.14
CA LYS A 29 16.14 38.39 2.49
C LYS A 29 17.19 38.92 3.47
N GLN A 30 17.59 38.11 4.45
CA GLN A 30 18.64 38.47 5.40
C GLN A 30 19.98 38.66 4.68
N LEU A 31 20.35 37.72 3.80
CA LEU A 31 21.54 37.79 2.96
C LEU A 31 21.61 39.10 2.16
N HIS A 32 20.48 39.52 1.59
CA HIS A 32 20.39 40.75 0.80
C HIS A 32 20.46 42.05 1.63
N GLN A 33 20.20 41.96 2.94
CA GLN A 33 20.23 43.10 3.88
C GLN A 33 21.56 43.22 4.64
N THR A 34 22.37 42.15 4.66
CA THR A 34 23.72 42.15 5.26
C THR A 34 24.70 42.98 4.43
N ASN A 35 25.27 44.03 5.04
CA ASN A 35 26.35 44.84 4.46
C ASN A 35 27.77 44.32 4.78
N THR A 36 27.87 43.15 5.42
CA THR A 36 29.13 42.54 5.85
C THR A 36 29.64 41.57 4.78
N ASN A 37 30.95 41.57 4.51
CA ASN A 37 31.59 40.64 3.57
C ASN A 37 31.63 39.17 4.06
N ASP A 38 31.24 38.91 5.30
CA ASP A 38 31.18 37.56 5.87
C ASP A 38 29.74 37.05 5.82
N THR A 39 29.34 36.56 4.64
CA THR A 39 28.01 35.96 4.37
C THR A 39 28.05 34.43 4.29
N THR A 40 29.24 33.86 4.46
CA THR A 40 29.54 32.43 4.23
C THR A 40 28.59 31.50 5.00
N ASP A 41 28.28 31.83 6.26
CA ASP A 41 27.40 31.02 7.11
C ASP A 41 25.95 31.02 6.62
N ILE A 42 25.42 32.18 6.22
CA ILE A 42 24.06 32.31 5.69
C ILE A 42 23.94 31.59 4.35
N GLU A 43 24.95 31.70 3.48
CA GLU A 43 25.01 31.00 2.19
C GLU A 43 25.07 29.48 2.35
N ASN A 44 25.87 29.00 3.32
CA ASN A 44 25.94 27.59 3.67
C ASN A 44 24.59 27.09 4.21
N GLU A 45 23.91 27.86 5.07
CA GLU A 45 22.61 27.49 5.61
C GLU A 45 21.54 27.43 4.50
N ILE A 46 21.49 28.42 3.62
CA ILE A 46 20.58 28.43 2.45
C ILE A 46 20.82 27.18 1.59
N THR A 47 22.08 26.85 1.32
CA THR A 47 22.46 25.67 0.51
C THR A 47 21.98 24.39 1.16
N LEU A 48 22.21 24.22 2.47
CA LEU A 48 21.74 23.05 3.22
C LEU A 48 20.21 22.93 3.20
N LYS A 49 19.49 24.03 3.42
CA LYS A 49 18.01 24.03 3.39
C LYS A 49 17.48 23.69 1.99
N LYS A 50 18.09 24.18 0.93
CA LYS A 50 17.74 23.83 -0.47
C LYS A 50 17.95 22.34 -0.74
N GLN A 51 19.07 21.75 -0.29
CA GLN A 51 19.32 20.31 -0.41
C GLN A 51 18.27 19.47 0.34
N ILE A 52 17.89 19.88 1.55
CA ILE A 52 16.84 19.19 2.32
C ILE A 52 15.49 19.27 1.57
N LEU A 53 15.15 20.45 1.05
CA LEU A 53 13.92 20.66 0.28
C LEU A 53 13.89 19.78 -0.98
N ASP A 54 14.99 19.70 -1.71
CA ASP A 54 15.12 18.81 -2.88
C ASP A 54 14.91 17.34 -2.50
N GLY A 55 15.45 16.90 -1.35
CA GLY A 55 15.21 15.55 -0.82
C GLY A 55 13.74 15.28 -0.50
N ILE A 56 13.02 16.26 0.07
CA ILE A 56 11.58 16.17 0.34
C ILE A 56 10.80 16.06 -0.98
N TYR A 57 11.10 16.92 -1.95
CA TYR A 57 10.47 16.88 -3.28
C TYR A 57 10.69 15.55 -3.99
N HIS A 58 11.92 15.04 -3.97
CA HIS A 58 12.28 13.77 -4.58
C HIS A 58 11.48 12.62 -3.97
N THR A 59 11.38 12.59 -2.63
CA THR A 59 10.59 11.58 -1.91
C THR A 59 9.10 11.66 -2.27
N HIS A 60 8.55 12.87 -2.31
CA HIS A 60 7.15 13.09 -2.68
C HIS A 60 6.86 12.65 -4.12
N LEU A 61 7.72 13.03 -5.07
CA LEU A 61 7.61 12.67 -6.47
C LEU A 61 7.69 11.16 -6.67
N ASN A 62 8.64 10.48 -6.02
CA ASN A 62 8.73 9.02 -6.06
C ASN A 62 7.45 8.35 -5.55
N GLY A 63 6.84 8.93 -4.51
CA GLY A 63 5.53 8.49 -4.03
C GLY A 63 4.43 8.64 -5.08
N ILE A 64 4.38 9.77 -5.79
CA ILE A 64 3.41 10.00 -6.89
C ILE A 64 3.64 8.99 -8.02
N ILE A 65 4.88 8.84 -8.48
CA ILE A 65 5.25 7.93 -9.56
C ILE A 65 4.85 6.49 -9.22
N LEU A 66 5.18 6.05 -7.99
CA LEU A 66 4.82 4.72 -7.49
C LEU A 66 3.31 4.48 -7.53
N ARG A 67 2.51 5.45 -7.06
CA ARG A 67 1.03 5.34 -7.03
C ARG A 67 0.39 5.52 -8.39
N ALA A 68 1.00 6.30 -9.28
CA ALA A 68 0.60 6.44 -10.67
C ALA A 68 0.83 5.15 -11.48
N ARG A 69 1.71 4.24 -11.01
CA ARG A 69 2.13 3.02 -11.72
C ARG A 69 2.49 3.32 -13.19
N ALA A 70 3.24 4.40 -13.41
CA ALA A 70 3.67 4.77 -14.75
C ALA A 70 4.76 3.80 -15.23
N GLN A 71 4.60 3.21 -16.42
CA GLN A 71 5.56 2.25 -17.00
C GLN A 71 6.81 2.92 -17.56
N HIS A 72 6.66 4.14 -18.09
CA HIS A 72 7.75 4.92 -18.66
C HIS A 72 8.02 6.11 -17.75
N VAL A 73 9.10 6.03 -17.00
CA VAL A 73 9.69 7.15 -16.28
C VAL A 73 11.07 7.31 -16.89
N GLU A 74 11.19 8.20 -17.87
CA GLU A 74 12.53 8.59 -18.31
C GLU A 74 13.20 9.30 -17.14
N HIS A 75 14.38 8.83 -16.74
CA HIS A 75 15.11 9.33 -15.56
C HIS A 75 15.36 10.86 -15.59
N ASN A 76 15.15 11.51 -16.74
CA ASN A 76 15.39 12.93 -16.96
C ASN A 76 14.13 13.77 -17.21
N GLU A 77 12.94 13.20 -17.40
CA GLU A 77 11.70 13.99 -17.54
C GLU A 77 10.88 14.02 -16.24
N LYS A 78 11.07 15.11 -15.50
CA LYS A 78 10.39 15.42 -14.24
C LYS A 78 9.01 16.04 -14.47
N ASN A 79 8.18 15.47 -15.34
CA ASN A 79 6.81 15.97 -15.52
C ASN A 79 5.92 15.56 -14.34
N THR A 80 6.14 16.17 -13.18
CA THR A 80 5.41 15.94 -11.94
C THR A 80 3.91 16.11 -12.13
N LYS A 81 3.49 17.04 -12.99
CA LYS A 81 2.08 17.27 -13.34
C LYS A 81 1.47 16.08 -14.06
N TYR A 82 2.20 15.45 -14.98
CA TYR A 82 1.75 14.25 -15.69
C TYR A 82 1.48 13.10 -14.70
N PHE A 83 2.44 12.78 -13.83
CA PHE A 83 2.28 11.69 -12.87
C PHE A 83 1.19 11.99 -11.83
N ALA A 84 1.10 13.23 -11.35
CA ALA A 84 0.04 13.66 -10.43
C ALA A 84 -1.35 13.54 -11.07
N ASN A 85 -1.50 13.89 -12.35
CA ASN A 85 -2.76 13.73 -13.07
C ASN A 85 -3.14 12.26 -13.23
N ILE A 86 -2.18 11.36 -13.47
CA ILE A 86 -2.44 9.91 -13.53
C ILE A 86 -2.89 9.39 -12.16
N GLU A 87 -2.18 9.75 -11.09
CA GLU A 87 -2.55 9.38 -9.72
C GLU A 87 -3.97 9.85 -9.39
N LYS A 88 -4.27 11.12 -9.68
CA LYS A 88 -5.60 11.73 -9.47
C LYS A 88 -6.68 10.94 -10.20
N ARG A 89 -6.51 10.71 -11.51
CA ARG A 89 -7.48 9.96 -12.33
C ARG A 89 -7.69 8.54 -11.79
N ARG A 90 -6.63 7.86 -11.36
CA ARG A 90 -6.75 6.52 -10.75
C ARG A 90 -7.48 6.56 -9.41
N SER A 91 -7.26 7.59 -8.60
CA SER A 91 -7.96 7.77 -7.33
C SER A 91 -9.47 8.00 -7.55
N GLU A 92 -9.81 8.84 -8.53
CA GLU A 92 -11.20 9.10 -8.93
C GLU A 92 -11.87 7.82 -9.44
N GLN A 93 -11.22 7.07 -10.33
CA GLN A 93 -11.74 5.81 -10.87
C GLN A 93 -11.98 4.73 -9.80
N LYS A 94 -11.21 4.73 -8.71
CA LYS A 94 -11.38 3.80 -7.59
C LYS A 94 -12.45 4.25 -6.59
N THR A 95 -12.95 5.48 -6.72
CA THR A 95 -13.92 6.03 -5.79
C THR A 95 -15.33 5.69 -6.27
N VAL A 96 -16.08 5.02 -5.41
CA VAL A 96 -17.50 4.76 -5.65
C VAL A 96 -18.28 6.02 -5.28
N HIS A 97 -18.80 6.73 -6.28
CA HIS A 97 -19.57 7.97 -6.08
C HIS A 97 -21.08 7.74 -5.96
N LYS A 98 -21.57 6.64 -6.53
CA LYS A 98 -22.98 6.30 -6.59
C LYS A 98 -23.15 4.80 -6.67
N LEU A 99 -24.16 4.27 -6.00
CA LEU A 99 -24.64 2.91 -6.15
C LEU A 99 -26.14 2.90 -6.48
N VAL A 100 -26.60 1.87 -7.18
CA VAL A 100 -28.03 1.58 -7.38
C VAL A 100 -28.34 0.26 -6.71
N VAL A 101 -29.10 0.30 -5.61
CA VAL A 101 -29.46 -0.87 -4.81
C VAL A 101 -30.98 -0.97 -4.76
N ASN A 102 -31.54 -2.09 -5.20
CA ASN A 102 -33.00 -2.32 -5.26
C ASN A 102 -33.77 -1.18 -5.97
N GLY A 103 -33.19 -0.60 -7.02
CA GLY A 103 -33.78 0.51 -7.77
C GLY A 103 -33.66 1.89 -7.11
N LYS A 104 -32.99 2.00 -5.95
CA LYS A 104 -32.72 3.27 -5.26
C LYS A 104 -31.29 3.73 -5.49
N ASP A 105 -31.13 5.00 -5.82
CA ASP A 105 -29.85 5.69 -5.91
C ASP A 105 -29.30 5.99 -4.50
N ILE A 106 -28.04 5.61 -4.27
CA ILE A 106 -27.30 5.88 -3.03
C ILE A 106 -26.05 6.68 -3.39
N THR A 107 -25.94 7.90 -2.86
CA THR A 107 -24.80 8.81 -3.07
C THR A 107 -24.12 9.24 -1.77
N ASN A 108 -24.75 8.99 -0.62
CA ASN A 108 -24.16 9.27 0.69
C ASN A 108 -22.99 8.33 0.95
N ARG A 109 -21.83 8.89 1.32
CA ARG A 109 -20.60 8.13 1.54
C ARG A 109 -20.72 7.05 2.62
N THR A 110 -21.42 7.34 3.72
CA THR A 110 -21.60 6.39 4.82
C THR A 110 -22.50 5.23 4.39
N GLU A 111 -23.57 5.53 3.66
CA GLU A 111 -24.46 4.50 3.09
C GLU A 111 -23.71 3.64 2.06
N ILE A 112 -22.91 4.25 1.16
CA ILE A 112 -22.08 3.51 0.19
C ILE A 112 -21.13 2.54 0.90
N LEU A 113 -20.47 2.98 1.98
CA LEU A 113 -19.55 2.14 2.74
C LEU A 113 -20.29 0.97 3.43
N GLU A 114 -21.49 1.21 3.95
CA GLU A 114 -22.28 0.15 4.58
C GLU A 114 -22.80 -0.86 3.56
N GLU A 115 -23.24 -0.41 2.38
CA GLU A 115 -23.62 -1.30 1.28
C GLU A 115 -22.43 -2.14 0.79
N GLN A 116 -21.24 -1.54 0.68
CA GLN A 116 -20.02 -2.28 0.37
C GLN A 116 -19.74 -3.37 1.42
N ARG A 117 -19.81 -3.02 2.70
CA ARG A 117 -19.59 -3.94 3.81
C ARG A 117 -20.55 -5.13 3.74
N LEU A 118 -21.86 -4.87 3.65
CA LEU A 118 -22.91 -5.89 3.60
C LEU A 118 -22.79 -6.78 2.36
N PHE A 119 -22.51 -6.19 1.19
CA PHE A 119 -22.36 -6.92 -0.06
C PHE A 119 -21.19 -7.91 0.02
N PHE A 120 -20.00 -7.46 0.43
CA PHE A 120 -18.82 -8.32 0.50
C PHE A 120 -18.86 -9.29 1.68
N GLU A 121 -19.45 -8.91 2.81
CA GLU A 121 -19.73 -9.83 3.91
C GLU A 121 -20.59 -11.02 3.42
N THR A 122 -21.65 -10.72 2.67
CA THR A 122 -22.51 -11.75 2.08
C THR A 122 -21.78 -12.58 1.01
N LEU A 123 -20.98 -11.93 0.17
CA LEU A 123 -20.23 -12.59 -0.92
C LEU A 123 -19.22 -13.60 -0.37
N TYR A 124 -18.49 -13.22 0.69
CA TYR A 124 -17.44 -14.03 1.31
C TYR A 124 -17.93 -14.94 2.43
N LYS A 125 -19.23 -14.88 2.78
CA LYS A 125 -19.81 -15.78 3.76
C LYS A 125 -19.64 -17.23 3.29
N ARG A 126 -19.14 -18.08 4.19
CA ARG A 126 -18.97 -19.51 3.93
C ARG A 126 -20.30 -20.11 3.45
N LYS A 127 -20.27 -20.76 2.29
CA LYS A 127 -21.39 -21.56 1.76
C LYS A 127 -21.03 -23.03 1.91
N ASN A 128 -21.96 -23.84 2.42
CA ASN A 128 -21.80 -25.28 2.41
C ASN A 128 -22.02 -25.75 0.97
N VAL A 129 -20.93 -26.13 0.30
CA VAL A 129 -20.98 -26.70 -1.05
C VAL A 129 -20.81 -28.20 -0.88
N GLU A 130 -21.87 -28.97 -1.08
CA GLU A 130 -21.86 -30.43 -0.93
C GLU A 130 -21.15 -31.16 -2.09
N ASN A 131 -20.80 -30.44 -3.15
CA ASN A 131 -20.42 -31.05 -4.42
C ASN A 131 -18.90 -30.99 -4.67
N ASN A 132 -18.21 -32.07 -4.29
CA ASN A 132 -16.77 -32.25 -4.54
C ASN A 132 -16.47 -32.76 -5.97
N THR A 133 -17.39 -32.56 -6.93
CA THR A 133 -17.23 -33.00 -8.33
C THR A 133 -16.23 -32.17 -9.12
N LEU A 134 -15.85 -30.98 -8.64
CA LEU A 134 -14.96 -30.05 -9.34
C LEU A 134 -13.62 -30.70 -9.75
N PHE A 135 -13.13 -31.63 -8.92
CA PHE A 135 -11.85 -32.31 -9.12
C PHE A 135 -12.00 -33.78 -9.54
N LYS A 136 -13.20 -34.29 -9.85
CA LYS A 136 -13.38 -35.72 -10.19
C LYS A 136 -12.65 -36.17 -11.45
N ASN A 137 -12.26 -35.24 -12.33
CA ASN A 137 -11.55 -35.52 -13.59
C ASN A 137 -10.11 -35.00 -13.61
N THR A 138 -9.49 -34.74 -12.45
CA THR A 138 -8.07 -34.34 -12.42
C THR A 138 -7.18 -35.58 -12.49
N HIS A 139 -6.46 -35.72 -13.61
CA HIS A 139 -5.54 -36.84 -13.85
C HIS A 139 -4.13 -36.64 -13.26
N HIS A 140 -3.86 -35.47 -12.68
CA HIS A 140 -2.58 -35.13 -12.04
C HIS A 140 -2.81 -34.95 -10.54
N ALA A 141 -2.40 -35.94 -9.76
CA ALA A 141 -2.36 -35.86 -8.31
C ALA A 141 -0.90 -35.98 -7.86
N LEU A 142 -0.55 -35.22 -6.82
CA LEU A 142 0.76 -35.34 -6.19
C LEU A 142 0.96 -36.77 -5.67
N ASN A 143 2.16 -37.30 -5.88
CA ASN A 143 2.56 -38.56 -5.27
C ASN A 143 2.74 -38.38 -3.75
N GLN A 144 3.00 -39.46 -3.02
CA GLN A 144 3.07 -39.40 -1.56
C GLN A 144 4.24 -38.54 -1.05
N GLU A 145 5.38 -38.58 -1.72
CA GLU A 145 6.56 -37.77 -1.35
C GLU A 145 6.27 -36.28 -1.60
N GLU A 146 5.67 -35.93 -2.73
CA GLU A 146 5.31 -34.55 -3.06
C GLU A 146 4.29 -33.96 -2.08
N LYS A 147 3.32 -34.76 -1.63
CA LYS A 147 2.37 -34.34 -0.57
C LYS A 147 3.09 -34.05 0.73
N GLN A 148 3.99 -34.95 1.14
CA GLN A 148 4.79 -34.76 2.35
C GLN A 148 5.72 -33.55 2.26
N LEU A 149 6.16 -33.15 1.07
CA LEU A 149 6.92 -31.92 0.86
C LEU A 149 6.04 -30.66 0.94
N CYS A 150 4.75 -30.77 0.59
CA CYS A 150 3.81 -29.65 0.61
C CYS A 150 3.16 -29.43 1.99
N ASP A 151 3.21 -30.43 2.86
CA ASP A 151 2.61 -30.44 4.19
C ASP A 151 3.71 -30.38 5.28
N GLY A 152 3.58 -29.48 6.25
CA GLY A 152 4.47 -29.46 7.42
C GLY A 152 4.86 -28.07 7.89
N LEU A 153 5.88 -28.04 8.75
CA LEU A 153 6.43 -26.80 9.29
C LEU A 153 7.31 -26.10 8.26
N LEU A 154 7.12 -24.79 8.13
CA LEU A 154 7.97 -23.94 7.32
C LEU A 154 9.38 -23.89 7.92
N ASN A 155 10.38 -24.05 7.06
CA ASN A 155 11.78 -23.93 7.44
C ASN A 155 12.39 -22.59 6.97
N GLU A 156 13.60 -22.30 7.47
CA GLU A 156 14.31 -21.05 7.15
C GLU A 156 14.64 -20.93 5.65
N TYR A 157 14.98 -22.04 5.01
CA TYR A 157 15.34 -22.06 3.60
C TYR A 157 14.14 -21.68 2.71
N GLU A 158 12.99 -22.31 2.95
CA GLU A 158 11.73 -22.00 2.25
C GLU A 158 11.32 -20.54 2.44
N CYS A 159 11.31 -20.08 3.69
CA CYS A 159 10.91 -18.70 3.99
C CYS A 159 11.88 -17.68 3.38
N GLY A 160 13.18 -17.98 3.40
CA GLY A 160 14.22 -17.13 2.81
C GLY A 160 14.12 -17.05 1.29
N LEU A 161 13.85 -18.18 0.62
CA LEU A 161 13.59 -18.21 -0.83
C LEU A 161 12.34 -17.41 -1.19
N ALA A 162 11.23 -17.65 -0.49
CA ALA A 162 9.98 -16.93 -0.72
C ALA A 162 10.19 -15.42 -0.55
N LEU A 163 10.87 -15.00 0.52
CA LEU A 163 11.18 -13.59 0.76
C LEU A 163 12.06 -12.98 -0.34
N LYS A 164 13.02 -13.74 -0.88
CA LYS A 164 13.88 -13.29 -1.98
C LYS A 164 13.09 -13.02 -3.26
N GLU A 165 12.12 -13.89 -3.57
CA GLU A 165 11.28 -13.80 -4.77
C GLU A 165 10.19 -12.71 -4.66
N MET A 166 9.81 -12.31 -3.45
CA MET A 166 8.86 -11.24 -3.24
C MET A 166 9.32 -9.94 -3.92
N GLN A 167 8.43 -9.31 -4.68
CA GLN A 167 8.74 -8.09 -5.43
C GLN A 167 8.80 -6.87 -4.50
N ASN A 168 9.77 -5.98 -4.72
CA ASN A 168 9.87 -4.71 -4.01
C ASN A 168 8.75 -3.74 -4.45
N ASN A 169 8.58 -2.66 -3.69
CA ASN A 169 7.64 -1.56 -3.92
C ASN A 169 6.18 -2.01 -4.00
N LYS A 170 5.83 -3.10 -3.30
CA LYS A 170 4.44 -3.51 -3.08
C LYS A 170 3.84 -2.78 -1.90
N SER A 171 2.51 -2.69 -1.91
CA SER A 171 1.77 -2.09 -0.80
C SER A 171 1.97 -2.95 0.45
N PRO A 172 2.34 -2.35 1.60
CA PRO A 172 2.42 -3.08 2.86
C PRO A 172 1.03 -3.51 3.32
N GLY A 173 0.99 -4.45 4.26
CA GLY A 173 -0.23 -4.83 4.95
C GLY A 173 -0.77 -3.71 5.85
N SER A 174 -1.80 -4.01 6.64
CA SER A 174 -2.39 -3.05 7.59
C SER A 174 -1.44 -2.61 8.71
N ASP A 175 -0.35 -3.34 8.92
CA ASP A 175 0.73 -3.02 9.87
C ASP A 175 1.73 -1.97 9.33
N GLY A 176 1.73 -1.73 8.02
CA GLY A 176 2.64 -0.80 7.36
C GLY A 176 4.06 -1.34 7.14
N ILE A 177 4.32 -2.62 7.40
CA ILE A 177 5.65 -3.23 7.22
C ILE A 177 5.81 -3.66 5.75
N THR A 178 6.86 -3.19 5.08
CA THR A 178 7.11 -3.50 3.67
C THR A 178 8.02 -4.71 3.49
N ILE A 179 8.05 -5.28 2.29
CA ILE A 179 8.91 -6.40 1.93
C ILE A 179 10.40 -6.05 2.12
N GLU A 180 10.79 -4.80 1.82
CA GLU A 180 12.16 -4.31 1.99
C GLU A 180 12.60 -4.37 3.44
N PHE A 181 11.72 -4.08 4.40
CA PHE A 181 12.02 -4.25 5.82
C PHE A 181 12.40 -5.70 6.11
N TYR A 182 11.58 -6.66 5.66
CA TYR A 182 11.87 -8.09 5.87
C TYR A 182 13.18 -8.51 5.21
N LYS A 183 13.47 -8.02 4.00
CA LYS A 183 14.71 -8.32 3.29
C LYS A 183 15.96 -7.77 3.99
N ILE A 184 15.87 -6.55 4.53
CA ILE A 184 17.00 -5.89 5.22
C ILE A 184 17.25 -6.56 6.58
N PHE A 185 16.21 -6.79 7.36
CA PHE A 185 16.31 -7.29 8.74
C PHE A 185 16.09 -8.80 8.86
N TRP A 186 16.26 -9.55 7.77
CA TRP A 186 15.93 -10.98 7.73
C TRP A 186 16.69 -11.77 8.81
N ASN A 187 17.99 -11.51 8.94
CA ASN A 187 18.84 -12.25 9.87
C ASN A 187 18.44 -12.03 11.33
N GLU A 188 17.89 -10.86 11.64
CA GLU A 188 17.46 -10.44 12.96
C GLU A 188 16.06 -10.98 13.31
N ILE A 189 15.16 -11.11 12.34
CA ILE A 189 13.73 -11.42 12.60
C ILE A 189 13.31 -12.84 12.20
N LYS A 190 14.07 -13.54 11.34
CA LYS A 190 13.66 -14.83 10.72
C LYS A 190 13.15 -15.84 11.74
N THR A 191 13.87 -16.03 12.84
CA THR A 191 13.52 -17.00 13.89
C THR A 191 12.14 -16.71 14.47
N HIS A 192 11.86 -15.44 14.79
CA HIS A 192 10.57 -15.03 15.36
C HIS A 192 9.43 -15.16 14.36
N LEU A 193 9.68 -14.75 13.10
CA LEU A 193 8.67 -14.84 12.04
C LEU A 193 8.28 -16.29 11.77
N ILE A 194 9.26 -17.17 11.55
CA ILE A 194 9.05 -18.59 11.24
C ILE A 194 8.32 -19.27 12.40
N ASN A 195 8.73 -19.02 13.64
CA ASN A 195 8.05 -19.56 14.82
C ASN A 195 6.59 -19.10 14.91
N SER A 196 6.30 -17.84 14.58
CA SER A 196 4.93 -17.33 14.56
C SER A 196 4.06 -17.98 13.47
N LEU A 197 4.62 -18.24 12.29
CA LEU A 197 3.92 -18.91 11.19
C LEU A 197 3.62 -20.37 11.55
N ASN A 198 4.63 -21.08 12.05
CA ASN A 198 4.52 -22.48 12.49
C ASN A 198 3.60 -22.64 13.71
N TYR A 199 3.56 -21.66 14.61
CA TYR A 199 2.57 -21.63 15.68
C TYR A 199 1.14 -21.59 15.11
N SER A 200 0.90 -20.76 14.10
CA SER A 200 -0.44 -20.67 13.48
C SER A 200 -0.82 -21.97 12.76
N PHE A 201 0.15 -22.62 12.11
CA PHE A 201 -0.02 -23.93 11.48
C PHE A 201 -0.39 -25.01 12.52
N ASN A 202 0.38 -25.15 13.60
CA ASN A 202 0.15 -26.15 14.64
C ASN A 202 -1.18 -25.98 15.40
N ASN A 203 -1.67 -24.74 15.49
CA ASN A 203 -2.94 -24.43 16.15
C ASN A 203 -4.12 -24.35 15.17
N GLU A 204 -3.89 -24.64 13.87
CA GLU A 204 -4.88 -24.52 12.79
C GLU A 204 -5.62 -23.18 12.76
N ASN A 205 -4.96 -22.11 13.23
CA ASN A 205 -5.60 -20.84 13.43
C ASN A 205 -4.61 -19.68 13.30
N LEU A 206 -4.94 -18.76 12.41
CA LEU A 206 -4.24 -17.51 12.26
C LEU A 206 -4.58 -16.53 13.39
N THR A 207 -3.66 -15.62 13.69
CA THR A 207 -3.93 -14.52 14.62
C THR A 207 -5.04 -13.60 14.09
N THR A 208 -5.67 -12.82 14.96
CA THR A 208 -6.73 -11.88 14.57
C THR A 208 -6.28 -10.91 13.48
N LEU A 209 -5.05 -10.39 13.55
CA LEU A 209 -4.51 -9.48 12.54
C LEU A 209 -4.30 -10.18 11.19
N GLN A 210 -3.81 -11.42 11.19
CA GLN A 210 -3.63 -12.21 9.96
C GLN A 210 -4.95 -12.59 9.29
N LYS A 211 -6.07 -12.56 10.02
CA LYS A 211 -7.42 -12.79 9.49
C LYS A 211 -8.14 -11.51 9.07
N GLN A 212 -7.50 -10.35 9.25
CA GLN A 212 -8.03 -9.06 8.84
C GLN A 212 -7.37 -8.61 7.55
N GLY A 213 -8.15 -7.97 6.68
CA GLY A 213 -7.68 -7.39 5.43
C GLY A 213 -8.43 -6.09 5.14
N ILE A 214 -7.78 -5.16 4.45
CA ILE A 214 -8.41 -3.91 4.03
C ILE A 214 -8.90 -4.11 2.60
N ILE A 215 -10.21 -4.23 2.43
CA ILE A 215 -10.79 -4.35 1.09
C ILE A 215 -10.66 -3.01 0.34
N SER A 216 -9.96 -3.06 -0.78
CA SER A 216 -9.85 -2.00 -1.77
C SER A 216 -10.61 -2.42 -3.03
N LEU A 217 -11.43 -1.52 -3.58
CA LEU A 217 -12.21 -1.80 -4.77
C LEU A 217 -11.54 -1.25 -6.03
N ILE A 218 -11.48 -2.06 -7.08
CA ILE A 218 -10.99 -1.68 -8.41
C ILE A 218 -12.12 -1.83 -9.43
N PRO A 219 -12.38 -0.83 -10.28
CA PRO A 219 -13.47 -0.91 -11.26
C PRO A 219 -13.20 -2.00 -12.31
N LYS A 220 -14.22 -2.78 -12.68
CA LYS A 220 -14.16 -3.68 -13.83
C LYS A 220 -14.20 -2.88 -15.13
N PRO A 221 -13.30 -3.12 -16.09
CA PRO A 221 -13.30 -2.41 -17.37
C PRO A 221 -14.63 -2.56 -18.12
N GLY A 222 -15.17 -1.45 -18.62
CA GLY A 222 -16.37 -1.44 -19.47
C GLY A 222 -17.68 -1.84 -18.78
N LYS A 223 -17.76 -1.76 -17.44
CA LYS A 223 -18.97 -2.11 -16.68
C LYS A 223 -19.60 -0.87 -16.03
N ASN A 224 -20.90 -0.94 -15.77
CA ASN A 224 -21.58 0.08 -14.96
C ASN A 224 -21.10 0.00 -13.50
N LEU A 225 -20.40 1.03 -13.05
CA LEU A 225 -19.80 1.10 -11.72
C LEU A 225 -20.80 1.45 -10.61
N GLU A 226 -22.07 1.67 -10.93
CA GLU A 226 -23.15 1.82 -9.95
C GLU A 226 -23.56 0.50 -9.29
N SER A 227 -23.08 -0.65 -9.79
CA SER A 227 -23.31 -1.96 -9.18
C SER A 227 -22.04 -2.50 -8.53
N LEU A 228 -22.12 -2.94 -7.27
CA LEU A 228 -20.97 -3.50 -6.53
C LEU A 228 -20.42 -4.79 -7.15
N SER A 229 -21.25 -5.57 -7.85
CA SER A 229 -20.78 -6.76 -8.59
C SER A 229 -19.79 -6.41 -9.71
N ASN A 230 -19.75 -5.14 -10.14
CA ASN A 230 -18.84 -4.62 -11.16
C ASN A 230 -17.53 -4.05 -10.60
N TRP A 231 -17.23 -4.32 -9.32
CA TRP A 231 -15.96 -3.98 -8.69
C TRP A 231 -15.18 -5.24 -8.33
N HIS A 232 -13.86 -5.18 -8.45
CA HIS A 232 -12.92 -6.19 -7.99
C HIS A 232 -12.46 -5.85 -6.58
N PRO A 233 -12.82 -6.65 -5.56
CA PRO A 233 -12.25 -6.53 -4.24
C PRO A 233 -10.81 -7.07 -4.23
N ILE A 234 -9.90 -6.31 -3.64
CA ILE A 234 -8.51 -6.70 -3.36
C ILE A 234 -8.23 -6.40 -1.89
N SER A 235 -7.70 -7.37 -1.16
CA SER A 235 -7.22 -7.22 0.22
C SER A 235 -5.71 -7.34 0.29
#